data_AF-A0A832VIN2-F1
#
_entry.id   AF-A0A832VIN2-F1
#
_cell.length_a   1.000
_cell.length_b   1.000
_cell.length_c   1.000
_cell.angle_alpha   90.00
_cell.angle_beta   90.00
_cell.angle_gamma   90.00
#
_symmetry.space_group_name_H-M   'P 1'
#
loop_
_entity.id
_entity.type
_entity.pdbx_description
1 polymer ?
#
loop_
_entity_poly.entity_id
_entity_poly.type
_entity_poly.pdbx_seq_one_letter_code
_entity_poly.pdbx_strand_id
1 'polypeptide(L)'
;DTKVKRVVDVTIPTLNVTEKDTKSMPYGFADTNSSIDRAAKQIKVLLPKICKAAEYENSIFALAKALEKTQKLLNALENVIIPQYKVRIKFILATLEEREREEFARLKKVKAVMEKKK
;
A
#
# COMPACT_ATOMS: atom_id res chain seq x y z
N ASP A 1 -8.57 24.20 -11.51
CA ASP A 1 -9.43 23.59 -10.49
C ASP A 1 -8.97 22.15 -10.26
N THR A 2 -8.64 21.76 -9.03
CA THR A 2 -8.08 20.42 -8.75
C THR A 2 -9.19 19.46 -8.32
N LYS A 3 -9.55 18.49 -9.18
CA LYS A 3 -10.51 17.44 -8.84
C LYS A 3 -9.75 16.22 -8.32
N VAL A 4 -10.07 15.71 -7.15
CA VAL A 4 -9.40 14.51 -6.62
C VAL A 4 -10.07 13.26 -7.19
N LYS A 5 -9.32 12.41 -7.88
CA LYS A 5 -9.79 11.10 -8.37
C LYS A 5 -9.11 10.01 -7.55
N ARG A 6 -9.91 9.16 -6.91
CA ARG A 6 -9.41 8.01 -6.15
C ARG A 6 -9.36 6.79 -7.07
N VAL A 7 -8.20 6.15 -7.16
CA VAL A 7 -8.04 4.86 -7.85
C VAL A 7 -7.40 3.90 -6.85
N VAL A 8 -8.13 2.84 -6.51
CA VAL A 8 -7.80 1.91 -5.41
C VAL A 8 -7.63 2.68 -4.09
N ASP A 9 -6.42 2.69 -3.51
CA ASP A 9 -6.12 3.31 -2.22
C ASP A 9 -5.23 4.55 -2.34
N VAL A 10 -5.09 5.06 -3.56
CA VAL A 10 -4.24 6.21 -3.87
C VAL A 10 -5.11 7.34 -4.41
N THR A 11 -5.02 8.50 -3.74
CA THR A 11 -5.66 9.74 -4.16
C THR A 11 -4.79 10.47 -5.18
N ILE A 12 -5.30 10.60 -6.40
CA ILE A 12 -4.64 11.30 -7.49
C ILE A 12 -5.33 12.64 -7.67
N PRO A 13 -4.65 13.77 -7.45
CA PRO A 13 -5.18 15.07 -7.84
C PRO A 13 -5.15 15.18 -9.37
N THR A 14 -6.32 15.38 -9.98
CA THR A 14 -6.46 15.73 -11.40
C THR A 14 -6.51 17.24 -11.55
N LEU A 15 -5.70 17.80 -12.44
CA LEU A 15 -5.55 19.22 -12.68
C LEU A 15 -6.39 19.59 -13.91
N ASN A 16 -7.56 20.19 -13.67
CA ASN A 16 -8.27 20.84 -14.78
C ASN A 16 -7.70 22.25 -14.95
N VAL A 17 -6.89 22.43 -15.99
CA VAL A 17 -6.44 23.74 -16.46
C VAL A 17 -7.61 24.40 -17.17
N THR A 18 -8.35 25.24 -16.44
CA THR A 18 -9.45 26.01 -17.01
C THR A 18 -8.86 27.18 -17.80
N GLU A 19 -9.10 27.22 -19.11
CA GLU A 19 -8.70 28.28 -20.04
C GLU A 19 -9.44 29.62 -19.80
N LYS A 20 -9.58 30.09 -18.56
CA LYS A 20 -10.38 31.29 -18.28
C LYS A 20 -9.71 32.61 -18.71
N ASP A 21 -8.39 32.64 -18.91
CA ASP A 21 -7.66 33.86 -19.30
C ASP A 21 -7.06 33.82 -20.71
N THR A 22 -7.56 32.94 -21.58
CA THR A 22 -7.04 32.68 -22.92
C THR A 22 -7.13 33.88 -23.89
N LYS A 23 -7.86 34.95 -23.58
CA LYS A 23 -8.06 36.10 -24.49
C LYS A 23 -7.03 37.22 -24.37
N SER A 24 -6.35 37.37 -23.23
CA SER A 24 -5.37 38.45 -23.06
C SER A 24 -3.97 37.92 -23.32
N MET A 25 -3.28 38.49 -24.30
CA MET A 25 -1.85 38.30 -24.45
C MET A 25 -1.17 38.93 -23.23
N PRO A 26 -0.39 38.18 -22.41
CA PRO A 26 0.12 38.68 -21.13
C PRO A 26 1.25 39.72 -21.27
N TYR A 27 1.54 40.17 -22.50
CA TYR A 27 2.63 41.09 -22.80
C TYR A 27 2.11 42.26 -23.67
N GLY A 28 2.78 43.41 -23.54
CA GLY A 28 2.48 44.60 -24.34
C GLY A 28 3.07 44.53 -25.75
N PHE A 29 2.32 45.02 -26.73
CA PHE A 29 2.71 45.04 -28.16
C PHE A 29 3.93 45.91 -28.48
N ALA A 30 4.36 46.79 -27.56
CA ALA A 30 5.41 47.78 -27.80
C ALA A 30 6.81 47.17 -27.99
N ASP A 31 7.12 46.08 -27.28
CA ASP A 31 8.47 45.48 -27.25
C ASP A 31 8.52 44.02 -27.74
N THR A 32 7.45 43.52 -28.37
CA THR A 32 7.38 42.10 -28.76
C THR A 32 7.77 41.81 -30.20
N ASN A 33 8.60 40.77 -30.38
CA ASN A 33 8.96 40.22 -31.69
C ASN A 33 8.02 39.05 -32.06
N SER A 34 7.82 38.81 -33.36
CA SER A 34 7.08 37.67 -33.94
C SER A 34 7.52 36.30 -33.40
N SER A 35 8.81 36.14 -33.05
CA SER A 35 9.33 34.94 -32.39
C SER A 35 8.72 34.69 -31.01
N ILE A 36 8.45 35.75 -30.23
CA ILE A 36 7.86 35.66 -28.89
C ILE A 36 6.37 35.28 -28.98
N ASP A 37 5.64 35.79 -29.97
CA ASP A 37 4.25 35.38 -30.24
C ASP A 37 4.15 33.88 -30.58
N ARG A 38 5.06 33.38 -31.42
CA ARG A 38 5.13 31.94 -31.74
C ARG A 38 5.44 31.10 -30.50
N ALA A 39 6.40 31.53 -29.68
CA ALA A 39 6.76 30.84 -28.45
C ALA A 39 5.59 30.82 -27.45
N ALA A 40 4.89 31.95 -27.25
CA ALA A 40 3.74 32.06 -26.36
C ALA A 40 2.59 31.14 -26.80
N LYS A 41 2.30 31.06 -28.10
CA LYS A 41 1.33 30.11 -28.67
C LYS A 41 1.72 28.65 -28.41
N GLN A 42 2.99 28.30 -28.61
CA GLN A 42 3.47 26.94 -28.36
C GLN A 42 3.42 26.56 -26.89
N ILE A 43 3.83 27.45 -25.99
CA ILE A 43 3.77 27.24 -24.54
C ILE A 43 2.32 27.02 -24.11
N LYS A 44 1.37 27.81 -24.63
CA LYS A 44 -0.06 27.65 -24.33
C LYS A 44 -0.60 26.27 -24.70
N VAL A 45 -0.14 25.70 -25.80
CA VAL A 45 -0.52 24.34 -26.23
C VAL A 45 0.19 23.24 -25.43
N LEU A 46 1.43 23.48 -25.00
CA LEU A 46 2.23 22.50 -24.26
C LEU A 46 1.86 22.42 -22.78
N LEU A 47 1.50 23.54 -22.16
CA LEU A 47 1.19 23.64 -20.73
C LEU A 47 0.14 22.62 -20.25
N PRO A 48 -1.03 22.45 -20.91
CA PRO A 48 -2.00 21.43 -20.50
C PRO A 48 -1.50 19.99 -20.71
N LYS A 49 -0.61 19.75 -21.68
CA LYS A 49 -0.01 18.42 -21.89
C LYS A 49 0.99 18.07 -20.79
N ILE A 50 1.80 19.04 -20.37
CA ILE A 50 2.75 18.88 -19.27
C ILE A 50 2.01 18.64 -17.96
N CYS A 51 0.93 19.38 -17.68
CA CYS A 51 0.09 19.13 -16.51
C CYS A 51 -0.48 17.70 -16.49
N LYS A 52 -0.99 17.21 -17.63
CA LYS A 52 -1.47 15.81 -17.73
C LYS A 52 -0.35 14.79 -17.53
N ALA A 53 0.83 15.04 -18.08
CA ALA A 53 1.98 14.16 -17.88
C ALA A 53 2.38 14.08 -16.39
N ALA A 54 2.44 15.22 -15.71
CA ALA A 54 2.73 15.30 -14.29
C ALA A 54 1.67 14.58 -13.42
N GLU A 55 0.39 14.63 -13.82
CA GLU A 55 -0.66 13.86 -13.15
C GLU A 55 -0.41 12.35 -13.24
N TYR A 56 -0.07 11.84 -14.43
CA TYR A 56 0.21 10.42 -14.63
C TYR A 56 1.46 9.98 -13.87
N GLU A 57 2.52 10.79 -13.90
CA GLU A 57 3.75 10.51 -13.17
C GLU A 57 3.49 10.43 -11.66
N ASN A 58 2.79 11.42 -11.09
CA ASN A 58 2.42 11.41 -9.68
C ASN A 58 1.54 10.20 -9.31
N SER A 59 0.64 9.79 -10.22
CA SER A 59 -0.18 8.59 -10.04
C SER A 59 0.66 7.32 -9.95
N ILE A 60 1.62 7.17 -10.86
CA ILE A 60 2.52 6.01 -10.91
C ILE A 60 3.38 5.96 -9.65
N PHE A 61 3.97 7.08 -9.23
CA PHE A 61 4.77 7.14 -8.00
C PHE A 61 3.98 6.77 -6.75
N ALA A 62 2.77 7.29 -6.63
CA ALA A 62 1.94 7.03 -5.47
C ALA A 62 1.46 5.56 -5.42
N LEU A 63 1.15 4.96 -6.58
CA LEU A 63 0.86 3.52 -6.70
C LEU A 63 2.08 2.66 -6.35
N ALA A 64 3.26 3.01 -6.87
CA ALA A 64 4.50 2.29 -6.56
C ALA A 64 4.80 2.28 -5.05
N LYS A 65 4.61 3.41 -4.38
CA LYS A 65 4.77 3.52 -2.92
C LYS A 65 3.76 2.66 -2.14
N ALA A 66 2.52 2.56 -2.63
CA ALA A 66 1.52 1.68 -2.04
C ALA A 66 1.90 0.20 -2.21
N LEU A 67 2.40 -0.18 -3.39
CA LEU A 67 2.87 -1.53 -3.70
C LEU A 67 4.08 -1.92 -2.84
N GLU A 68 5.03 -1.01 -2.62
CA GLU A 68 6.18 -1.29 -1.74
C GLU A 68 5.73 -1.60 -0.30
N LYS A 69 4.71 -0.90 0.21
CA LYS A 69 4.15 -1.16 1.54
C LYS A 69 3.48 -2.53 1.61
N THR A 70 2.68 -2.89 0.62
CA THR A 70 2.01 -4.20 0.60
C THR A 70 3.03 -5.33 0.47
N GLN A 71 4.08 -5.16 -0.33
CA GLN A 71 5.16 -6.13 -0.46
C GLN A 71 5.91 -6.34 0.88
N LYS A 72 6.20 -5.27 1.62
CA LYS A 72 6.82 -5.37 2.96
C LYS A 72 5.94 -6.13 3.94
N LEU A 73 4.63 -5.89 3.93
CA LEU A 73 3.65 -6.60 4.75
C LEU A 73 3.57 -8.09 4.39
N LEU A 74 3.56 -8.40 3.09
CA LEU A 74 3.55 -9.78 2.61
C LEU A 74 4.81 -10.53 3.06
N ASN A 75 5.97 -9.90 2.93
CA ASN A 75 7.24 -10.47 3.39
C ASN A 75 7.25 -10.72 4.92
N ALA A 76 6.73 -9.78 5.71
CA ALA A 76 6.61 -9.95 7.16
C ALA A 76 5.66 -11.11 7.53
N LEU A 77 4.57 -11.28 6.78
CA LEU A 77 3.65 -12.39 6.97
C LEU A 77 4.32 -13.74 6.69
N GLU A 78 4.98 -13.87 5.54
CA GLU A 78 5.59 -15.11 5.08
C GLU A 78 6.78 -15.54 5.95
N ASN A 79 7.68 -14.62 6.26
CA ASN A 79 8.95 -14.97 6.91
C ASN A 79 8.93 -14.86 8.43
N VAL A 80 8.00 -14.11 9.02
CA VAL A 80 7.97 -13.88 10.48
C VAL A 80 6.71 -14.46 11.09
N ILE A 81 5.54 -14.02 10.63
CA ILE A 81 4.28 -14.30 11.32
C ILE A 81 3.85 -15.78 11.15
N ILE A 82 3.86 -16.30 9.92
CA ILE A 82 3.47 -17.68 9.65
C ILE A 82 4.38 -18.69 10.37
N PRO A 83 5.73 -18.58 10.33
CA PRO A 83 6.61 -19.49 11.05
C PRO A 83 6.41 -19.42 12.56
N GLN A 84 6.24 -18.22 13.13
CA GLN A 84 5.97 -18.07 14.57
C GLN A 84 4.68 -18.78 14.99
N TYR A 85 3.61 -18.64 14.22
CA TYR A 85 2.36 -19.34 14.54
C TYR A 85 2.51 -20.86 14.42
N LYS A 86 3.22 -21.38 13.42
CA LYS A 86 3.49 -22.82 13.30
C LYS A 86 4.27 -23.36 14.52
N VAL A 87 5.25 -22.61 15.01
CA VAL A 87 6.01 -22.98 16.22
C VAL A 87 5.11 -22.97 17.46
N ARG A 88 4.29 -21.93 17.63
CA ARG A 88 3.34 -21.85 18.76
C ARG A 88 2.34 -22.99 18.76
N ILE A 89 1.79 -23.35 17.60
CA ILE A 89 0.85 -24.49 17.47
C ILE A 89 1.54 -25.78 17.89
N LYS A 90 2.76 -26.05 17.42
CA LYS A 90 3.53 -27.22 17.84
C LYS A 90 3.79 -27.25 19.35
N PHE A 91 4.11 -26.11 19.94
CA PHE A 91 4.33 -26.00 21.39
C PHE A 91 3.07 -26.32 22.20
N ILE A 92 1.92 -25.79 21.77
CA ILE A 92 0.62 -26.07 22.42
C ILE A 92 0.29 -27.56 22.33
N LEU A 93 0.45 -28.16 21.14
CA LEU A 93 0.21 -29.59 20.95
C LEU A 93 1.10 -30.46 21.83
N ALA A 94 2.41 -30.17 21.86
CA ALA A 94 3.35 -30.92 22.71
C ALA A 94 3.01 -30.80 24.21
N THR A 95 2.56 -29.63 24.66
CA THR A 95 2.15 -29.41 26.05
C THR A 95 0.87 -30.16 26.40
N LEU A 96 -0.09 -30.23 25.46
CA LEU A 96 -1.32 -31.00 25.64
C LEU A 96 -1.05 -32.50 25.68
N GLU A 97 -0.23 -33.02 24.76
CA GLU A 97 0.17 -34.44 24.76
C GLU A 97 0.91 -34.83 26.04
N GLU A 98 1.77 -33.96 26.58
CA GLU A 98 2.46 -34.23 27.83
C GLU A 98 1.49 -34.27 29.02
N ARG A 99 0.52 -33.35 29.07
CA ARG A 99 -0.53 -33.37 30.09
C ARG A 99 -1.38 -34.63 30.02
N GLU A 100 -1.77 -35.07 28.83
CA GLU A 100 -2.53 -36.32 28.67
C GLU A 100 -1.71 -37.54 29.12
N ARG A 101 -0.41 -37.58 28.83
CA ARG A 101 0.48 -38.64 29.32
C ARG A 101 0.59 -38.66 30.84
N GLU A 102 0.73 -37.51 31.48
CA GLU A 102 0.76 -37.40 32.95
C GLU A 102 -0.54 -37.89 33.58
N GLU A 103 -1.69 -37.50 33.01
CA GLU A 103 -3.01 -37.95 33.48
C GLU A 103 -3.19 -39.47 33.32
N PHE A 104 -2.78 -40.04 32.18
CA PHE A 104 -2.85 -41.48 31.96
C PHE A 104 -1.97 -42.25 32.96
N ALA A 105 -0.75 -41.77 33.21
CA ALA A 105 0.14 -42.37 34.21
C ALA A 105 -0.46 -42.29 35.63
N ARG A 106 -1.11 -41.17 35.97
CA ARG A 106 -1.79 -40.96 37.26
C ARG A 106 -2.96 -41.94 37.42
N LEU A 107 -3.82 -42.07 36.42
CA LEU A 107 -4.94 -43.02 36.41
C LEU A 107 -4.47 -44.47 36.54
N LYS A 108 -3.40 -44.84 35.83
CA LYS A 108 -2.80 -46.18 35.93
C LYS A 108 -2.30 -46.49 37.33
N LYS A 109 -1.65 -45.54 38.01
CA LYS A 109 -1.20 -45.70 39.40
C LYS A 109 -2.37 -45.88 40.36
N VAL A 110 -3.43 -45.07 40.23
CA VAL A 110 -4.64 -45.18 41.08
C VAL A 110 -5.28 -46.56 40.90
N LYS A 111 -5.42 -47.05 39.67
CA LYS A 111 -5.97 -48.39 39.40
C LYS A 111 -5.13 -49.49 40.06
N ALA A 112 -3.80 -49.42 39.96
CA ALA A 112 -2.90 -50.41 40.57
C ALA A 112 -2.99 -50.42 42.11
N VAL A 113 -3.21 -49.27 42.75
CA VAL A 113 -3.42 -49.19 44.21
C VAL A 113 -4.75 -49.81 44.61
N MET A 114 -5.82 -49.63 43.82
CA MET A 114 -7.10 -50.25 44.09
C MET A 114 -7.08 -51.77 43.92
N GLU A 115 -6.38 -52.29 42.92
CA GLU A 115 -6.22 -53.74 42.74
C GLU A 115 -5.38 -54.39 43.84
N LYS A 116 -4.38 -53.71 44.39
CA LYS A 116 -3.60 -54.21 45.55
C LYS A 116 -4.36 -54.19 46.88
N LYS A 117 -5.44 -53.41 46.97
CA LYS A 117 -6.30 -53.34 48.18
C LYS A 117 -7.47 -54.33 48.13
N LYS A 118 -7.71 -54.97 46.98
CA LYS A 118 -8.59 -56.14 46.86
C LYS A 118 -7.80 -57.41 47.17
#